data_AF-A0A933EC10-F1
#
_entry.id   AF-A0A933EC10-F1
#
_cell.length_a   1.000
_cell.length_b   1.000
_cell.length_c   1.000
_cell.angle_alpha   90.00
_cell.angle_beta   90.00
_cell.angle_gamma   90.00
#
_symmetry.space_group_name_H-M   'P 1'
#
loop_
_entity.id
_entity.type
_entity.pdbx_description
1 polymer ?
#
loop_
_entity_poly.entity_id
_entity_poly.type
_entity_poly.pdbx_seq_one_letter_code
_entity_poly.pdbx_strand_id
1 'polypeptide(L)'
;MSDATGRAAKGKPQELPRETLDFFGGDDLRARVFHDKYALRSDDGRVLERTPEEMWYRVGREIASVEATPDKRAEWEKKFYWLLEDFRFIPGGRIMHGAGNQRRVTLLNCYVIPVHHDDIESIFGWMKEAARTYSFGGGVGVDISILRPRGAPVHNAALTSTGSVSFMELFSLTTGTIGQSGRRGALMITIEDRHPDVLDFIKIKRNLNRVRYANISLRVSDAYKKAVEEDTDWEL
;
A
#
# COMPACT_ATOMS: atom_id res chain seq x y z
N MET A 1 -20.72 -30.11 -2.94
CA MET A 1 -20.31 -29.23 -4.05
C MET A 1 -19.13 -28.41 -3.60
N SER A 2 -18.15 -28.28 -4.48
CA SER A 2 -16.70 -28.20 -4.23
C SER A 2 -16.19 -26.98 -3.47
N ASP A 3 -15.27 -27.27 -2.56
CA ASP A 3 -14.38 -26.35 -1.85
C ASP A 3 -13.46 -25.62 -2.85
N ALA A 4 -13.71 -24.33 -3.05
CA ALA A 4 -12.99 -23.46 -3.98
C ALA A 4 -11.93 -22.63 -3.25
N THR A 5 -11.01 -23.28 -2.53
CA THR A 5 -9.74 -22.65 -2.11
C THR A 5 -8.59 -23.27 -2.88
N GLY A 6 -8.52 -22.94 -4.18
CA GLY A 6 -7.34 -23.18 -5.00
C GLY A 6 -6.19 -22.28 -4.53
N ARG A 7 -5.50 -22.67 -3.44
CA ARG A 7 -4.12 -22.20 -3.23
C ARG A 7 -3.31 -22.77 -4.38
N ALA A 8 -2.92 -21.93 -5.32
CA ALA A 8 -1.94 -22.29 -6.34
C ALA A 8 -0.76 -22.96 -5.62
N ALA A 9 -0.44 -24.20 -6.02
CA ALA A 9 0.71 -24.91 -5.51
C ALA A 9 1.93 -24.01 -5.71
N LYS A 10 2.59 -23.60 -4.61
CA LYS A 10 3.88 -22.91 -4.70
C LYS A 10 4.81 -23.89 -5.41
N GLY A 11 5.19 -23.58 -6.66
CA GLY A 11 6.22 -24.33 -7.37
C GLY A 11 7.48 -24.44 -6.52
N LYS A 12 8.33 -25.43 -6.81
CA LYS A 12 9.63 -25.56 -6.13
C LYS A 12 10.34 -24.20 -6.15
N PRO A 13 10.93 -23.75 -5.03
CA PRO A 13 11.67 -22.50 -5.00
C PRO A 13 12.69 -22.51 -6.13
N GLN A 14 12.69 -21.47 -6.96
CA GLN A 14 13.74 -21.30 -7.96
C GLN A 14 15.07 -21.24 -7.23
N GLU A 15 16.05 -21.98 -7.75
CA GLU A 15 17.42 -21.98 -7.23
C GLU A 15 17.99 -20.56 -7.39
N LEU A 16 18.56 -20.02 -6.31
CA LEU A 16 19.10 -18.66 -6.31
C LEU A 16 20.40 -18.63 -7.13
N PRO A 17 20.68 -17.56 -7.88
CA PRO A 17 21.99 -17.38 -8.49
C PRO A 17 23.07 -17.40 -7.42
N ARG A 18 24.18 -18.09 -7.72
CA ARG A 18 25.28 -18.28 -6.77
C ARG A 18 25.88 -16.94 -6.36
N GLU A 19 26.02 -16.00 -7.29
CA GLU A 19 26.53 -14.65 -7.04
C GLU A 19 25.64 -13.88 -6.06
N THR A 20 24.32 -14.07 -6.15
CA THR A 20 23.37 -13.47 -5.19
C THR A 20 23.57 -14.04 -3.79
N LEU A 21 23.70 -15.36 -3.67
CA LEU A 21 23.89 -16.03 -2.38
C LEU A 21 25.24 -15.69 -1.75
N ASP A 22 26.31 -15.68 -2.57
CA ASP A 22 27.67 -15.37 -2.15
C ASP A 22 27.79 -13.92 -1.68
N PHE A 23 27.11 -12.96 -2.32
CA PHE A 23 27.06 -11.56 -1.87
C PHE A 23 26.56 -11.43 -0.42
N PHE A 24 25.54 -12.21 -0.05
CA PHE A 24 24.99 -12.23 1.30
C PHE A 24 25.69 -13.23 2.23
N GLY A 25 26.87 -13.75 1.86
CA GLY A 25 27.64 -14.67 2.70
C GLY A 25 26.91 -15.98 3.01
N GLY A 26 26.04 -16.45 2.10
CA GLY A 26 25.25 -17.66 2.30
C GLY A 26 23.89 -17.46 2.98
N ASP A 27 23.48 -16.23 3.30
CA ASP A 27 22.15 -15.95 3.86
C ASP A 27 21.06 -16.06 2.78
N ASP A 28 20.40 -17.23 2.75
CA ASP A 28 19.31 -17.52 1.80
C ASP A 28 18.16 -16.53 1.90
N LEU A 29 17.78 -16.10 3.11
CA LEU A 29 16.61 -15.23 3.27
C LEU A 29 16.86 -13.86 2.64
N ARG A 30 18.03 -13.26 2.90
CA ARG A 30 18.40 -11.96 2.32
C ARG A 30 18.54 -12.05 0.82
N ALA A 31 19.25 -13.08 0.34
CA ALA A 31 19.43 -13.35 -1.08
C ALA A 31 18.08 -13.50 -1.81
N ARG A 32 17.16 -14.27 -1.21
CA ARG A 32 15.82 -14.51 -1.76
C ARG A 32 14.95 -13.26 -1.76
N VAL A 33 14.98 -12.45 -0.69
CA VAL A 33 14.23 -11.19 -0.64
C VAL A 33 14.70 -10.23 -1.74
N PHE A 34 16.02 -10.08 -1.92
CA PHE A 34 16.57 -9.30 -3.03
C PHE A 34 16.11 -9.85 -4.39
N HIS A 35 16.37 -11.13 -4.65
CA HIS A 35 16.10 -11.79 -5.92
C HIS A 35 14.60 -11.75 -6.31
N ASP A 36 13.72 -12.02 -5.36
CA ASP A 36 12.29 -12.17 -5.65
C ASP A 36 11.57 -10.83 -5.74
N LYS A 37 12.03 -9.80 -5.00
CA LYS A 37 11.26 -8.55 -4.84
C LYS A 37 11.90 -7.33 -5.49
N TYR A 38 13.22 -7.28 -5.61
CA TYR A 38 13.95 -6.04 -5.91
C TYR A 38 14.84 -6.10 -7.14
N ALA A 39 15.46 -7.25 -7.41
CA ALA A 39 16.24 -7.47 -8.62
C ALA A 39 15.40 -7.16 -9.87
N LEU A 40 15.93 -6.33 -10.76
CA LEU A 40 15.27 -5.96 -11.99
C LEU A 40 15.02 -7.20 -12.85
N ARG A 41 13.86 -7.23 -13.52
CA ARG A 41 13.49 -8.28 -14.45
C ARG A 41 13.13 -7.71 -15.80
N SER A 42 13.50 -8.41 -16.85
CA SER A 42 13.03 -8.15 -18.21
C SER A 42 11.54 -8.48 -18.35
N ASP A 43 10.97 -8.16 -19.51
CA ASP A 43 9.57 -8.44 -19.82
C ASP A 43 9.26 -9.95 -19.89
N ASP A 44 10.23 -10.77 -20.31
CA ASP A 44 10.14 -12.24 -20.29
C ASP A 44 10.40 -12.87 -18.91
N GLY A 45 10.64 -12.04 -17.88
CA GLY A 45 10.76 -12.46 -16.48
C GLY A 45 12.16 -12.90 -16.04
N ARG A 46 13.17 -12.82 -16.91
CA ARG A 46 14.57 -13.09 -16.54
C ARG A 46 15.10 -12.05 -15.57
N VAL A 47 15.87 -12.49 -14.58
CA VAL A 47 16.56 -11.60 -13.64
C VAL A 47 17.74 -10.94 -14.35
N LEU A 48 17.77 -9.62 -14.31
CA LEU A 48 18.82 -8.79 -14.92
C LEU A 48 19.87 -8.35 -13.91
N GLU A 49 19.55 -8.40 -12.61
CA GLU A 49 20.44 -7.99 -11.52
C GLU A 49 20.72 -9.17 -10.59
N ARG A 50 21.98 -9.56 -10.47
CA ARG A 50 22.45 -10.67 -9.63
C ARG A 50 22.86 -10.21 -8.25
N THR A 51 23.27 -8.96 -8.08
CA THR A 51 23.70 -8.44 -6.78
C THR A 51 23.06 -7.09 -6.44
N PRO A 52 22.96 -6.73 -5.15
CA PRO A 52 22.45 -5.42 -4.73
C PRO A 52 23.21 -4.24 -5.31
N GLU A 53 24.52 -4.35 -5.59
CA GLU A 53 25.30 -3.27 -6.19
C GLU A 53 24.81 -2.90 -7.59
N GLU A 54 24.41 -3.87 -8.41
CA GLU A 54 23.83 -3.61 -9.73
C GLU A 54 22.50 -2.84 -9.61
N MET A 55 21.67 -3.22 -8.63
CA MET A 55 20.46 -2.47 -8.27
C MET A 55 20.79 -1.05 -7.81
N TRP A 56 21.79 -0.87 -6.93
CA TRP A 56 22.18 0.46 -6.46
C TRP A 56 22.68 1.36 -7.57
N TYR A 57 23.38 0.80 -8.55
CA TYR A 57 23.79 1.52 -9.76
C TYR A 57 22.55 1.97 -10.57
N ARG A 58 21.59 1.07 -10.82
CA ARG A 58 20.32 1.42 -11.48
C ARG A 58 19.58 2.54 -10.74
N VAL A 59 19.38 2.36 -9.43
CA VAL A 59 18.59 3.29 -8.60
C VAL A 59 19.27 4.65 -8.53
N GLY A 60 20.58 4.70 -8.31
CA GLY A 60 21.36 5.94 -8.27
C GLY A 60 21.30 6.70 -9.58
N ARG A 61 21.48 6.00 -10.71
CA ARG A 61 21.38 6.58 -12.06
C ARG A 61 19.99 7.13 -12.36
N GLU A 62 18.93 6.38 -12.02
CA GLU A 62 17.56 6.83 -12.25
C GLU A 62 17.24 8.09 -11.44
N ILE A 63 17.57 8.09 -10.14
CA ILE A 63 17.28 9.25 -9.28
C ILE A 63 18.08 10.47 -9.73
N ALA A 64 19.33 10.30 -10.17
CA ALA A 64 20.13 11.39 -10.73
C ALA A 64 19.59 11.92 -12.06
N SER A 65 18.77 11.17 -12.80
CA SER A 65 18.35 11.53 -14.16
C SER A 65 17.53 12.82 -14.25
N VAL A 66 16.90 13.24 -13.15
CA VAL A 66 16.10 14.48 -13.05
C VAL A 66 16.97 15.74 -13.03
N GLU A 67 18.28 15.60 -12.80
CA GLU A 67 19.22 16.71 -12.77
C GLU A 67 19.33 17.39 -14.15
N ALA A 68 19.56 18.70 -14.15
CA ALA A 68 19.40 19.53 -15.34
C ALA A 68 20.44 19.26 -16.44
N THR A 69 21.70 18.99 -16.07
CA THR A 69 22.82 18.83 -17.02
C THR A 69 23.44 17.44 -16.94
N PRO A 70 24.06 16.94 -18.03
CA PRO A 70 24.80 15.68 -18.01
C PRO A 70 25.87 15.61 -16.91
N ASP A 71 26.60 16.71 -16.68
CA ASP A 71 27.62 16.79 -15.64
C ASP A 71 27.01 16.64 -14.24
N LYS A 72 25.86 17.26 -14.00
CA LYS A 72 25.13 17.13 -12.72
C LYS A 72 24.57 15.73 -12.54
N ARG A 73 24.02 15.13 -13.59
CA ARG A 73 23.55 13.73 -13.55
C ARG A 73 24.70 12.79 -13.16
N ALA A 74 25.87 12.93 -13.80
CA ALA A 74 27.05 12.11 -13.51
C ALA A 74 27.62 12.36 -12.09
N GLU A 75 27.60 13.62 -11.63
CA GLU A 75 28.00 13.98 -10.26
C GLU A 75 27.08 13.32 -9.22
N TRP A 76 25.76 13.46 -9.40
CA TRP A 76 24.77 12.94 -8.46
C TRP A 76 24.61 11.43 -8.51
N GLU A 77 24.75 10.80 -9.67
CA GLU A 77 24.75 9.33 -9.81
C GLU A 77 25.82 8.71 -8.90
N LYS A 78 27.04 9.26 -8.90
CA LYS A 78 28.14 8.81 -8.04
C LYS A 78 27.82 9.00 -6.55
N LYS A 79 27.24 10.16 -6.19
CA LYS A 79 26.88 10.46 -4.80
C LYS A 79 25.74 9.55 -4.30
N PHE A 80 24.72 9.31 -5.11
CA PHE A 80 23.63 8.42 -4.77
C PHE A 80 24.09 6.96 -4.70
N TYR A 81 24.93 6.51 -5.63
CA TYR A 81 25.51 5.18 -5.55
C TYR A 81 26.30 5.00 -4.25
N TRP A 82 27.19 5.93 -3.90
CA TRP A 82 27.94 5.90 -2.62
C TRP A 82 27.03 5.86 -1.39
N LEU A 83 25.90 6.57 -1.44
CA LEU A 83 24.90 6.59 -0.36
C LEU A 83 24.14 5.26 -0.24
N LEU A 84 23.92 4.55 -1.35
CA LEU A 84 23.13 3.32 -1.40
C LEU A 84 23.97 2.05 -1.20
N GLU A 85 25.21 2.05 -1.70
CA GLU A 85 26.11 0.91 -1.58
C GLU A 85 26.36 0.54 -0.12
N ASP A 86 26.64 -0.74 0.13
CA ASP A 86 26.82 -1.28 1.49
C ASP A 86 25.65 -0.98 2.45
N PHE A 87 24.46 -0.74 1.91
CA PHE A 87 23.24 -0.49 2.68
C PHE A 87 23.33 0.72 3.63
N ARG A 88 24.21 1.70 3.37
CA ARG A 88 24.34 2.92 4.19
C ARG A 88 23.03 3.69 4.31
N PHE A 89 22.25 3.69 3.24
CA PHE A 89 20.87 4.17 3.20
C PHE A 89 20.01 3.23 2.37
N ILE A 90 18.82 2.90 2.89
CA ILE A 90 17.87 2.02 2.20
C ILE A 90 16.59 2.83 1.93
N PRO A 91 16.29 3.16 0.66
CA PRO A 91 15.06 3.87 0.33
C PRO A 91 13.84 2.94 0.47
N GLY A 92 12.65 3.51 0.47
CA GLY A 92 11.41 2.73 0.54
C GLY A 92 11.33 1.70 -0.61
N GLY A 93 10.77 0.52 -0.33
CA GLY A 93 10.82 -0.62 -1.26
C GLY A 93 10.27 -0.35 -2.67
N ARG A 94 9.30 0.57 -2.83
CA ARG A 94 8.82 0.99 -4.16
C ARG A 94 9.90 1.69 -4.99
N ILE A 95 10.80 2.45 -4.37
CA ILE A 95 11.93 3.11 -5.05
C ILE A 95 12.91 2.05 -5.54
N MET A 96 13.33 1.12 -4.67
CA MET A 96 14.24 0.03 -5.03
C MET A 96 13.70 -0.82 -6.19
N HIS A 97 12.40 -1.13 -6.17
CA HIS A 97 11.75 -1.93 -7.20
C HIS A 97 11.49 -1.16 -8.51
N GLY A 98 11.15 0.13 -8.43
CA GLY A 98 10.62 0.89 -9.55
C GLY A 98 11.61 1.80 -10.26
N ALA A 99 12.65 2.30 -9.58
CA ALA A 99 13.58 3.26 -10.19
C ALA A 99 14.36 2.59 -11.33
N GLY A 100 14.27 3.11 -12.55
CA GLY A 100 14.90 2.55 -13.75
C GLY A 100 14.21 1.29 -14.28
N ASN A 101 13.04 0.93 -13.74
CA ASN A 101 12.22 -0.17 -14.21
C ASN A 101 11.31 0.30 -15.35
N GLN A 102 11.30 -0.41 -16.49
CA GLN A 102 10.50 -0.06 -17.66
C GLN A 102 9.00 -0.35 -17.47
N ARG A 103 8.64 -1.12 -16.45
CA ARG A 103 7.24 -1.40 -16.13
C ARG A 103 6.56 -0.17 -15.53
N ARG A 104 5.26 -0.01 -15.81
CA ARG A 104 4.44 1.06 -15.23
C ARG A 104 4.18 0.80 -13.75
N VAL A 105 5.06 1.30 -12.90
CA VAL A 105 4.99 1.17 -11.45
C VAL A 105 5.25 2.49 -10.75
N THR A 106 4.76 2.64 -9.52
CA THR A 106 5.05 3.83 -8.72
C THR A 106 6.32 3.66 -7.87
N LEU A 107 7.03 4.78 -7.67
CA LEU A 107 8.12 4.95 -6.71
C LEU A 107 7.63 5.32 -5.31
N LEU A 108 6.38 5.77 -5.16
CA LEU A 108 5.79 6.15 -3.88
C LEU A 108 5.11 4.96 -3.21
N ASN A 109 5.36 4.77 -1.91
CA ASN A 109 4.76 3.68 -1.15
C ASN A 109 3.35 4.01 -0.66
N CYS A 110 3.14 5.25 -0.21
CA CYS A 110 1.97 5.65 0.59
C CYS A 110 1.18 6.76 -0.09
N TYR A 111 -0.13 6.60 -0.12
CA TYR A 111 -1.08 7.55 -0.68
C TYR A 111 -2.21 7.79 0.30
N VAL A 112 -2.77 8.99 0.27
CA VAL A 112 -4.06 9.29 0.90
C VAL A 112 -4.98 9.75 -0.21
N ILE A 113 -6.11 9.07 -0.37
CA ILE A 113 -7.12 9.42 -1.36
C ILE A 113 -8.39 9.74 -0.56
N PRO A 114 -8.87 10.99 -0.58
CA PRO A 114 -10.08 11.35 0.15
C PRO A 114 -11.32 10.84 -0.60
N VAL A 115 -12.39 10.61 0.15
CA VAL A 115 -13.74 10.67 -0.42
C VAL A 115 -14.13 12.15 -0.40
N HIS A 116 -14.29 12.75 -1.59
CA HIS A 116 -14.44 14.20 -1.70
C HIS A 116 -15.80 14.72 -1.25
N HIS A 117 -16.86 13.94 -1.49
CA HIS A 117 -18.23 14.28 -1.14
C HIS A 117 -18.95 13.06 -0.56
N ASP A 118 -19.97 13.29 0.24
CA ASP A 118 -20.84 12.26 0.80
C ASP A 118 -21.87 11.79 -0.25
N ASP A 119 -21.38 11.17 -1.32
CA ASP A 119 -22.19 10.64 -2.42
C ASP A 119 -21.58 9.38 -3.03
N ILE A 120 -22.39 8.69 -3.83
CA ILE A 120 -22.00 7.41 -4.45
C ILE A 120 -20.89 7.63 -5.48
N GLU A 121 -20.96 8.72 -6.24
CA GLU A 121 -19.98 9.09 -7.25
C GLU A 121 -18.58 9.24 -6.65
N SER A 122 -18.44 9.89 -5.50
CA SER A 122 -17.18 10.07 -4.79
C SER A 122 -16.68 8.77 -4.16
N ILE A 123 -17.58 7.96 -3.60
CA ILE A 123 -17.24 6.64 -3.03
C ILE A 123 -16.65 5.72 -4.12
N PHE A 124 -17.30 5.65 -5.28
CA PHE A 124 -16.82 4.82 -6.40
C PHE A 124 -15.65 5.48 -7.16
N GLY A 125 -15.57 6.81 -7.17
CA GLY A 125 -14.43 7.57 -7.64
C GLY A 125 -13.16 7.21 -6.86
N TRP A 126 -13.26 7.17 -5.53
CA TRP A 126 -12.18 6.70 -4.67
C TRP A 126 -11.72 5.28 -5.04
N MET A 127 -12.65 4.35 -5.30
CA MET A 127 -12.29 2.96 -5.65
C MET A 127 -11.54 2.89 -6.98
N LYS A 128 -11.94 3.70 -7.97
CA LYS A 128 -11.24 3.79 -9.25
C LYS A 128 -9.79 4.25 -9.05
N GLU A 129 -9.58 5.30 -8.25
CA GLU A 129 -8.24 5.83 -7.98
C GLU A 129 -7.39 4.87 -7.13
N ALA A 130 -7.99 4.27 -6.10
CA ALA A 130 -7.34 3.27 -5.27
C ALA A 130 -6.94 2.04 -6.10
N ALA A 131 -7.82 1.53 -6.96
CA ALA A 131 -7.52 0.42 -7.85
C ALA A 131 -6.35 0.74 -8.79
N ARG A 132 -6.30 1.97 -9.33
CA ARG A 132 -5.17 2.41 -10.16
C ARG A 132 -3.88 2.47 -9.36
N THR A 133 -3.92 3.04 -8.17
CA THR A 133 -2.78 3.10 -7.25
C THR A 133 -2.27 1.70 -6.87
N TYR A 134 -3.19 0.78 -6.59
CA TYR A 134 -2.84 -0.62 -6.32
C TYR A 134 -2.20 -1.29 -7.53
N SER A 135 -2.70 -1.05 -8.74
CA SER A 135 -2.12 -1.62 -9.97
C SER A 135 -0.66 -1.19 -10.20
N PHE A 136 -0.24 -0.07 -9.62
CA PHE A 136 1.14 0.42 -9.66
C PHE A 136 1.99 0.01 -8.46
N GLY A 137 1.38 -0.62 -7.44
CA GLY A 137 2.05 -1.14 -6.25
C GLY A 137 1.97 -0.24 -5.00
N GLY A 138 1.22 0.85 -5.04
CA GLY A 138 1.04 1.75 -3.89
C GLY A 138 0.10 1.17 -2.81
N GLY A 139 0.17 1.72 -1.61
CA GLY A 139 -0.83 1.54 -0.53
C GLY A 139 -1.63 2.82 -0.31
N VAL A 140 -2.89 2.70 0.12
CA VAL A 140 -3.84 3.81 0.19
C VAL A 140 -4.39 3.95 1.62
N GLY A 141 -4.50 5.19 2.09
CA GLY A 141 -5.30 5.58 3.25
C GLY A 141 -6.57 6.31 2.81
N VAL A 142 -7.66 6.11 3.54
CA VAL A 142 -8.94 6.82 3.36
C VAL A 142 -9.54 7.15 4.72
N ASP A 143 -10.10 8.35 4.82
CA ASP A 143 -10.95 8.73 5.94
C ASP A 143 -12.42 8.67 5.51
N ILE A 144 -13.26 8.02 6.31
CA ILE A 144 -14.68 7.83 6.00
C ILE A 144 -15.61 8.72 6.83
N SER A 145 -15.05 9.65 7.62
CA SER A 145 -15.83 10.51 8.53
C SER A 145 -16.76 11.48 7.78
N ILE A 146 -16.49 11.74 6.50
CA ILE A 146 -17.37 12.53 5.63
C ILE A 146 -18.68 11.81 5.30
N LEU A 147 -18.72 10.48 5.40
CA LEU A 147 -19.87 9.68 4.98
C LEU A 147 -20.95 9.71 6.05
N ARG A 148 -22.18 10.06 5.69
CA ARG A 148 -23.30 10.12 6.64
C ARG A 148 -23.51 8.80 7.40
N PRO A 149 -23.96 8.88 8.67
CA PRO A 149 -24.13 7.71 9.51
C PRO A 149 -25.29 6.81 9.05
N ARG A 150 -25.35 5.61 9.63
CA ARG A 150 -26.45 4.66 9.40
C ARG A 150 -27.79 5.31 9.78
N GLY A 151 -28.80 5.14 8.92
CA GLY A 151 -30.15 5.66 9.16
C GLY A 151 -30.36 7.12 8.77
N ALA A 152 -29.29 7.86 8.43
CA ALA A 152 -29.43 9.22 7.91
C ALA A 152 -30.32 9.24 6.64
N PRO A 153 -31.22 10.22 6.48
CA PRO A 153 -32.12 10.28 5.33
C PRO A 153 -31.33 10.46 4.03
N VAL A 154 -31.78 9.79 2.96
CA VAL A 154 -31.25 9.97 1.61
C VAL A 154 -32.38 10.11 0.60
N HIS A 155 -32.16 10.92 -0.44
CA HIS A 155 -33.16 11.19 -1.46
C HIS A 155 -33.01 10.25 -2.67
N ASN A 156 -32.96 8.95 -2.41
CA ASN A 156 -32.94 7.92 -3.44
C ASN A 156 -33.80 6.70 -3.02
N ALA A 157 -33.77 5.64 -3.81
CA ALA A 157 -34.57 4.43 -3.57
C ALA A 157 -34.33 3.76 -2.19
N ALA A 158 -33.19 4.02 -1.53
CA ALA A 158 -32.88 3.43 -0.23
C ALA A 158 -33.59 4.10 0.94
N LEU A 159 -34.10 5.34 0.77
CA LEU A 159 -34.71 6.22 1.80
C LEU A 159 -33.79 6.61 2.97
N THR A 160 -32.91 5.71 3.40
CA THR A 160 -31.91 5.91 4.47
C THR A 160 -30.55 5.35 4.08
N SER A 161 -29.50 5.92 4.66
CA SER A 161 -28.11 5.47 4.49
C SER A 161 -27.85 4.15 5.21
N THR A 162 -27.01 3.31 4.60
CA THR A 162 -26.49 2.09 5.24
C THR A 162 -25.33 2.36 6.21
N GLY A 163 -24.87 3.62 6.28
CA GLY A 163 -23.80 4.12 7.15
C GLY A 163 -22.41 4.05 6.53
N SER A 164 -21.50 4.88 7.03
CA SER A 164 -20.09 4.95 6.63
C SER A 164 -19.39 3.59 6.68
N VAL A 165 -19.67 2.80 7.72
CA VAL A 165 -19.06 1.50 7.98
C VAL A 165 -19.45 0.42 6.96
N SER A 166 -20.60 0.57 6.28
CA SER A 166 -21.03 -0.41 5.27
C SER A 166 -20.08 -0.43 4.06
N PHE A 167 -19.55 0.73 3.67
CA PHE A 167 -18.65 0.89 2.53
C PHE A 167 -17.23 0.34 2.79
N MET A 168 -16.85 0.13 4.05
CA MET A 168 -15.53 -0.44 4.40
C MET A 168 -15.29 -1.81 3.76
N GLU A 169 -16.33 -2.64 3.64
CA GLU A 169 -16.21 -3.95 2.99
C GLU A 169 -15.88 -3.79 1.51
N LEU A 170 -16.47 -2.80 0.84
CA LEU A 170 -16.28 -2.53 -0.57
C LEU A 170 -14.87 -1.96 -0.84
N PHE A 171 -14.38 -1.06 0.02
CA PHE A 171 -12.99 -0.57 -0.03
C PHE A 171 -11.98 -1.70 0.21
N SER A 172 -12.23 -2.56 1.20
CA SER A 172 -11.42 -3.74 1.48
C SER A 172 -11.42 -4.72 0.29
N LEU A 173 -12.59 -5.05 -0.26
CA LEU A 173 -12.69 -5.99 -1.38
C LEU A 173 -11.95 -5.47 -2.62
N THR A 174 -12.09 -4.17 -2.94
CA THR A 174 -11.32 -3.52 -4.01
C THR A 174 -9.83 -3.71 -3.81
N THR A 175 -9.33 -3.46 -2.59
CA THR A 175 -7.91 -3.63 -2.22
C THR A 175 -7.43 -5.08 -2.40
N GLY A 176 -8.29 -6.05 -2.09
CA GLY A 176 -7.96 -7.46 -2.24
C GLY A 176 -8.04 -8.02 -3.65
N THR A 177 -8.77 -7.33 -4.52
CA THR A 177 -9.02 -7.78 -5.89
C THR A 177 -7.89 -7.38 -6.82
N ILE A 178 -7.29 -6.21 -6.61
CA ILE A 178 -6.20 -5.73 -7.46
C ILE A 178 -4.86 -6.37 -7.07
N GLY A 179 -4.34 -7.22 -7.95
CA GLY A 179 -3.08 -7.94 -7.73
C GLY A 179 -1.85 -7.06 -7.82
N GLN A 180 -0.85 -7.31 -6.96
CA GLN A 180 0.44 -6.62 -6.96
C GLN A 180 1.62 -7.61 -7.05
N SER A 181 1.60 -8.55 -8.01
CA SER A 181 2.69 -9.49 -8.33
C SER A 181 3.39 -10.06 -7.07
N GLY A 182 2.67 -10.85 -6.28
CA GLY A 182 3.19 -11.43 -5.02
C GLY A 182 3.04 -10.55 -3.79
N ARG A 183 2.55 -9.31 -3.94
CA ARG A 183 2.15 -8.41 -2.86
C ARG A 183 0.62 -8.25 -2.84
N ARG A 184 0.08 -7.94 -1.66
CA ARG A 184 -1.34 -7.61 -1.44
C ARG A 184 -1.45 -6.10 -1.34
N GLY A 185 -2.50 -5.51 -1.93
CA GLY A 185 -2.85 -4.11 -1.71
C GLY A 185 -2.95 -3.82 -0.21
N ALA A 186 -2.49 -2.63 0.20
CA ALA A 186 -2.54 -2.19 1.58
C ALA A 186 -3.50 -1.01 1.70
N LEU A 187 -4.48 -1.14 2.59
CA LEU A 187 -5.47 -0.12 2.88
C LEU A 187 -5.45 0.25 4.36
N MET A 188 -5.52 1.54 4.68
CA MET A 188 -5.88 2.06 6.00
C MET A 188 -7.21 2.80 5.90
N ILE A 189 -8.18 2.45 6.74
CA ILE A 189 -9.45 3.17 6.85
C ILE A 189 -9.47 3.86 8.21
N THR A 190 -9.72 5.16 8.23
CA THR A 190 -9.89 5.93 9.46
C THR A 190 -11.30 6.50 9.59
N ILE A 191 -11.72 6.70 10.83
CA ILE A 191 -12.90 7.47 11.19
C ILE A 191 -12.54 8.34 12.39
N GLU A 192 -13.21 9.47 12.58
CA GLU A 192 -13.08 10.29 13.79
C GLU A 192 -13.92 9.77 14.96
N ASP A 193 -13.49 10.13 16.16
CA ASP A 193 -14.08 9.77 17.45
C ASP A 193 -15.48 10.32 17.71
N ARG A 194 -15.89 11.38 17.02
CA ARG A 194 -17.26 11.96 17.09
C ARG A 194 -18.23 11.38 16.09
N HIS A 195 -17.77 10.53 15.18
CA HIS A 195 -18.64 10.05 14.13
C HIS A 195 -19.72 9.12 14.72
N PRO A 196 -21.02 9.28 14.39
CA PRO A 196 -22.07 8.45 15.00
C PRO A 196 -21.91 6.94 14.78
N ASP A 197 -21.31 6.54 13.65
CA ASP A 197 -20.99 5.14 13.35
C ASP A 197 -19.71 4.61 14.04
N VAL A 198 -19.02 5.38 14.90
CA VAL A 198 -17.74 4.97 15.51
C VAL A 198 -17.86 3.65 16.29
N LEU A 199 -18.99 3.42 16.95
CA LEU A 199 -19.25 2.18 17.68
C LEU A 199 -19.39 0.96 16.75
N ASP A 200 -19.93 1.15 15.55
CA ASP A 200 -19.98 0.11 14.51
C ASP A 200 -18.57 -0.12 13.93
N PHE A 201 -17.83 0.96 13.71
CA PHE A 201 -16.47 0.94 13.16
C PHE A 201 -15.52 0.11 14.03
N ILE A 202 -15.47 0.34 15.35
CA ILE A 202 -14.59 -0.41 16.26
C ILE A 202 -14.98 -1.90 16.38
N LYS A 203 -16.24 -2.25 16.11
CA LYS A 203 -16.74 -3.62 16.18
C LYS A 203 -16.57 -4.40 14.88
N ILE A 204 -16.35 -3.73 13.74
CA ILE A 204 -16.44 -4.31 12.40
C ILE A 204 -15.56 -5.56 12.20
N LYS A 205 -14.36 -5.53 12.78
CA LYS A 205 -13.35 -6.60 12.70
C LYS A 205 -13.45 -7.68 13.77
N ARG A 206 -14.44 -7.62 14.66
CA ARG A 206 -14.80 -8.77 15.52
C ARG A 206 -15.23 -9.97 14.67
N ASN A 207 -15.77 -9.71 13.48
CA ASN A 207 -15.93 -10.72 12.44
C ASN A 207 -14.68 -10.75 11.55
N LEU A 208 -13.87 -11.82 11.69
CA LEU A 208 -12.61 -11.99 10.95
C LEU A 208 -12.79 -12.16 9.44
N ASN A 209 -14.02 -12.39 8.96
CA ASN A 209 -14.33 -12.51 7.54
C ASN A 209 -14.67 -11.17 6.87
N ARG A 210 -14.80 -10.08 7.63
CA ARG A 210 -15.13 -8.75 7.14
C ARG A 210 -13.89 -7.86 7.09
N VAL A 211 -13.85 -6.94 6.12
CA VAL A 211 -12.81 -5.91 5.98
C VAL A 211 -11.40 -6.53 6.05
N ARG A 212 -11.22 -7.66 5.36
CA ARG A 212 -10.01 -8.50 5.48
C ARG A 212 -8.74 -7.83 4.95
N TYR A 213 -8.88 -6.87 4.04
CA TYR A 213 -7.78 -6.28 3.27
C TYR A 213 -7.43 -4.85 3.72
N ALA A 214 -7.97 -4.39 4.85
CA ALA A 214 -7.68 -3.08 5.38
C ALA A 214 -7.21 -3.16 6.84
N ASN A 215 -6.35 -2.26 7.25
CA ASN A 215 -6.22 -1.85 8.65
C ASN A 215 -7.27 -0.78 8.95
N ILE A 216 -7.63 -0.65 10.22
CA ILE A 216 -8.56 0.37 10.69
C ILE A 216 -7.92 1.14 11.83
N SER A 217 -8.18 2.43 11.94
CA SER A 217 -7.71 3.25 13.06
C SER A 217 -8.70 4.34 13.39
N LEU A 218 -8.91 4.59 14.68
CA LEU A 218 -9.71 5.70 15.17
C LEU A 218 -8.84 6.94 15.27
N ARG A 219 -9.31 8.07 14.73
CA ARG A 219 -8.66 9.38 14.95
C ARG A 219 -9.22 9.95 16.25
N VAL A 220 -8.37 9.98 17.27
CA VAL A 220 -8.72 10.45 18.61
C VAL A 220 -8.35 11.93 18.73
N SER A 221 -9.35 12.77 18.98
CA SER A 221 -9.23 14.19 19.23
C SER A 221 -8.72 14.49 20.65
N ASP A 222 -8.13 15.66 20.86
CA ASP A 222 -7.73 16.08 22.20
C ASP A 222 -8.94 16.33 23.11
N ALA A 223 -10.09 16.69 22.54
CA ALA A 223 -11.33 16.83 23.28
C ALA A 223 -11.83 15.49 23.84
N TYR A 224 -11.69 14.39 23.07
CA TYR A 224 -12.02 13.05 23.59
C TYR A 224 -11.07 12.63 24.70
N LYS A 225 -9.77 12.90 24.53
CA LYS A 225 -8.79 12.61 25.60
C LYS A 225 -9.15 13.34 26.88
N LYS A 226 -9.51 14.63 26.79
CA LYS A 226 -9.96 15.42 27.92
C LYS A 226 -11.23 14.84 28.56
N ALA A 227 -12.21 14.45 27.76
CA ALA A 227 -13.44 13.84 28.25
C ALA A 227 -13.17 12.53 29.03
N VAL A 228 -12.20 11.73 28.57
CA VAL A 228 -11.76 10.51 29.27
C VAL A 228 -11.03 10.84 30.58
N GLU A 229 -10.17 11.86 30.59
CA GLU A 229 -9.45 12.30 31.80
C GLU A 229 -10.40 12.86 32.88
N GLU A 230 -11.47 13.53 32.45
CA GLU A 230 -12.47 14.15 33.33
C GLU A 230 -13.67 13.23 33.65
N ASP A 231 -13.69 12.00 33.10
CA ASP A 231 -14.80 11.04 33.21
C ASP A 231 -16.17 11.63 32.81
N THR A 232 -16.20 12.35 31.68
CA THR A 232 -17.40 13.00 31.14
C THR A 232 -17.97 12.26 29.94
N ASP A 233 -19.27 12.46 29.68
CA ASP A 233 -19.95 11.91 28.50
C ASP A 233 -19.32 12.41 27.18
N TRP A 234 -19.41 11.57 26.14
CA TRP A 234 -18.97 11.91 24.78
C TRP A 234 -20.13 11.82 23.81
N GLU A 235 -20.47 12.95 23.19
CA GLU A 235 -21.57 13.05 22.23
C GLU A 235 -21.15 12.50 20.85
N LEU A 236 -22.02 11.67 20.28
CA LEU A 236 -21.92 11.04 18.97
C LEU A 236 -23.03 11.52 18.05
#